data_AF-A0A5C7DPZ4-F1
#
_entry.id   AF-A0A5C7DPZ4-F1
#
_cell.length_a   1.000
_cell.length_b   1.000
_cell.length_c   1.000
_cell.angle_alpha   90.00
_cell.angle_beta   90.00
_cell.angle_gamma   90.00
#
_symmetry.space_group_name_H-M   'P 1'
#
loop_
_entity.id
_entity.type
_entity.pdbx_description
1 polymer ?
#
loop_
_entity_poly.entity_id
_entity_poly.type
_entity_poly.pdbx_seq_one_letter_code
_entity_poly.pdbx_strand_id
1 'polypeptide(L)'
;KDPRDVDSTYESRREFDRYMVGYRKGMRQGYETDTPNDWSEERAQLFNDTLILHAKLAALTPPQGYPNAPRYFTPENLEWYYKRHKLDKLLDPRIPAIYRYNFPEELRAKILAYAKEHNIKE
;
A
#
# COMPACT_ATOMS: atom_id res chain seq x y z
N LYS A 1 0.09 14.24 -10.11
CA LYS A 1 -0.87 13.23 -9.60
C LYS A 1 -0.08 12.12 -8.95
N ASP A 2 -0.67 11.42 -7.98
CA ASP A 2 0.01 10.29 -7.37
C ASP A 2 0.18 9.18 -8.42
N PRO A 3 1.36 8.58 -8.59
CA PRO A 3 1.56 7.45 -9.52
C PRO A 3 0.65 6.26 -9.24
N ARG A 4 0.05 6.16 -8.05
CA ARG A 4 -0.86 5.06 -7.68
C ARG A 4 -2.31 5.32 -8.07
N ASP A 5 -2.62 6.53 -8.53
CA ASP A 5 -3.93 6.88 -9.05
C ASP A 5 -4.11 6.34 -10.47
N VAL A 6 -5.34 5.91 -10.79
CA VAL A 6 -5.66 5.32 -12.11
C VAL A 6 -5.58 6.33 -13.25
N ASP A 7 -5.68 7.62 -12.93
CA ASP A 7 -5.66 8.75 -13.85
C ASP A 7 -4.28 9.44 -13.93
N SER A 8 -3.25 8.80 -13.37
CA SER A 8 -1.83 9.17 -13.54
C SER A 8 -1.29 8.73 -14.90
N THR A 9 -0.16 9.25 -15.36
CA THR A 9 0.45 8.82 -16.63
C THR A 9 1.20 7.50 -16.48
N TYR A 10 1.33 6.74 -17.57
CA TYR A 10 2.08 5.48 -17.55
C TYR A 10 3.56 5.71 -17.18
N GLU A 11 4.15 6.81 -17.66
CA GLU A 11 5.54 7.16 -17.40
C GLU A 11 5.79 7.38 -15.91
N SER A 12 4.90 8.08 -15.21
CA SER A 12 5.06 8.35 -13.78
C SER A 12 4.89 7.08 -12.94
N ARG A 13 3.93 6.20 -13.30
CA ARG A 13 3.77 4.87 -12.70
C ARG A 13 5.04 4.04 -12.85
N ARG A 14 5.58 3.99 -14.07
CA ARG A 14 6.78 3.20 -14.41
C ARG A 14 8.01 3.72 -13.67
N GLU A 15 8.16 5.03 -13.56
CA GLU A 15 9.25 5.65 -12.80
C GLU A 15 9.13 5.30 -11.31
N PHE A 16 7.95 5.50 -10.72
CA PHE A 16 7.67 5.13 -9.33
C PHE A 16 8.00 3.66 -9.06
N ASP A 17 7.52 2.74 -9.89
CA ASP A 17 7.77 1.31 -9.72
C ASP A 17 9.26 0.96 -9.81
N ARG A 18 10.02 1.62 -10.70
CA ARG A 18 11.48 1.44 -10.77
C ARG A 18 12.16 1.86 -9.48
N TYR A 19 11.83 3.03 -8.94
CA TYR A 19 12.38 3.50 -7.67
C TYR A 19 12.01 2.57 -6.51
N MET A 20 10.76 2.15 -6.42
CA MET A 20 10.29 1.25 -5.37
C MET A 20 10.98 -0.12 -5.42
N VAL A 21 11.20 -0.67 -6.62
CA VAL A 21 11.97 -1.92 -6.78
C VAL A 21 13.42 -1.74 -6.35
N GLY A 22 14.05 -0.61 -6.69
CA GLY A 22 15.42 -0.28 -6.26
C GLY A 22 15.53 -0.20 -4.74
N TYR A 23 14.63 0.56 -4.11
CA TYR A 23 14.58 0.73 -2.67
C TYR A 23 14.37 -0.61 -1.94
N ARG A 24 13.39 -1.41 -2.37
CA ARG A 24 13.11 -2.73 -1.78
C ARG A 24 14.34 -3.65 -1.84
N LYS A 25 15.05 -3.67 -2.97
CA LYS A 25 16.26 -4.49 -3.14
C LYS A 25 17.42 -4.01 -2.27
N GLY A 26 17.57 -2.70 -2.10
CA GLY A 26 18.58 -2.11 -1.22
C GLY A 26 18.29 -2.41 0.26
N MET A 27 17.07 -2.16 0.71
CA MET A 27 16.67 -2.38 2.12
C MET A 27 16.76 -3.85 2.52
N ARG A 28 16.39 -4.79 1.64
CA ARG A 28 16.50 -6.23 1.91
C ARG A 28 17.93 -6.64 2.26
N GLN A 29 18.93 -6.09 1.57
CA GLN A 29 20.34 -6.39 1.87
C GLN A 29 20.77 -5.86 3.23
N GLY A 30 20.18 -4.77 3.73
CA GLY A 30 20.48 -4.24 5.04
C GLY A 30 19.90 -5.06 6.20
N TYR A 31 18.78 -5.77 6.01
CA TYR A 31 18.12 -6.53 7.07
C TYR A 31 18.54 -8.00 7.17
N GLU A 32 19.11 -8.56 6.11
CA GLU A 32 19.51 -9.98 6.07
C GLU A 32 20.96 -10.21 6.53
N THR A 33 21.67 -9.16 6.95
CA THR A 33 23.08 -9.22 7.35
C THR A 33 23.26 -8.89 8.82
N ASP A 34 24.26 -9.52 9.45
CA ASP A 34 24.67 -9.18 10.81
C ASP A 34 25.19 -7.74 10.90
N THR A 35 25.07 -7.13 12.08
CA THR A 35 25.68 -5.82 12.36
C THR A 35 27.20 -5.92 12.24
N PRO A 36 27.86 -5.10 11.41
CA PRO A 36 29.30 -5.15 11.24
C PRO A 36 30.07 -4.86 12.53
N ASN A 37 31.13 -5.64 12.78
CA ASN A 37 31.97 -5.52 13.99
C ASN A 37 32.83 -4.23 14.02
N ASP A 38 32.98 -3.55 12.88
CA ASP A 38 33.75 -2.30 12.75
C ASP A 38 32.92 -1.04 13.08
N TRP A 39 31.63 -1.20 13.37
CA TRP A 39 30.78 -0.08 13.76
C TRP A 39 31.04 0.35 15.21
N SER A 40 30.94 1.66 15.45
CA SER A 40 30.84 2.15 16.83
C SER A 40 29.54 1.66 17.48
N GLU A 41 29.54 1.56 18.80
CA GLU A 41 28.37 1.17 19.59
C GLU A 41 27.16 2.08 19.30
N GLU A 42 27.38 3.40 19.20
CA GLU A 42 26.34 4.37 18.83
C GLU A 42 25.71 4.07 17.47
N ARG A 43 26.52 3.72 16.47
CA ARG A 43 26.05 3.39 15.12
C ARG A 43 25.26 2.07 15.12
N ALA A 44 25.75 1.07 15.84
CA ALA A 44 25.04 -0.20 16.00
C ALA A 44 23.68 -0.02 16.70
N GLN A 45 23.64 0.80 17.76
CA GLN A 45 22.40 1.10 18.47
C GLN A 45 21.40 1.85 17.58
N LEU A 46 21.85 2.88 16.86
CA LEU A 46 20.99 3.62 15.93
C LEU A 46 20.38 2.72 14.85
N PHE A 47 21.17 1.76 14.35
CA PHE A 47 20.68 0.79 13.38
C PHE A 47 19.60 -0.10 13.99
N ASN A 48 19.83 -0.65 15.19
CA ASN A 48 18.83 -1.45 15.92
C ASN A 48 17.53 -0.67 16.17
N ASP A 49 17.62 0.58 16.62
CA ASP A 49 16.45 1.45 16.84
C ASP A 49 15.67 1.68 15.54
N THR A 50 16.39 1.85 14.42
CA THR A 50 15.81 1.97 13.08
C THR A 50 15.08 0.68 12.67
N LEU A 51 15.64 -0.51 12.95
CA LEU A 51 14.98 -1.79 12.69
C LEU A 51 13.67 -1.91 13.46
N ILE A 52 13.71 -1.60 14.76
CA ILE A 52 12.54 -1.66 15.64
C ILE A 52 11.47 -0.69 15.16
N LEU A 53 11.84 0.53 14.78
CA LEU A 53 10.92 1.52 14.23
C LEU A 53 10.24 1.01 12.96
N HIS A 54 11.01 0.47 12.01
CA HIS A 54 10.45 -0.07 10.77
C HIS A 54 9.52 -1.26 11.03
N ALA A 55 9.87 -2.16 11.95
CA ALA A 55 9.02 -3.27 12.34
C ALA A 55 7.69 -2.80 12.96
N LYS A 56 7.73 -1.80 13.84
CA LYS A 56 6.53 -1.18 14.43
C LYS A 56 5.66 -0.52 13.36
N LEU A 57 6.27 0.22 12.43
CA LEU A 57 5.55 0.84 11.32
C LEU A 57 4.88 -0.23 10.43
N ALA A 58 5.59 -1.31 10.09
CA ALA A 58 5.06 -2.42 9.31
C ALA A 58 3.88 -3.13 10.01
N ALA A 59 3.96 -3.30 11.33
CA ALA A 59 2.86 -3.89 12.11
C ALA A 59 1.61 -2.99 12.18
N LEU A 60 1.82 -1.66 12.14
CA LEU A 60 0.74 -0.67 12.15
C LEU A 60 0.18 -0.36 10.76
N THR A 61 0.89 -0.70 9.68
CA THR A 61 0.42 -0.46 8.32
C THR A 61 -0.42 -1.65 7.84
N PRO A 62 -1.73 -1.46 7.60
CA PRO A 62 -2.59 -2.55 7.18
C PRO A 62 -2.22 -3.03 5.77
N PRO A 63 -2.42 -4.32 5.43
CA PRO A 63 -2.13 -4.81 4.08
C PRO A 63 -2.99 -4.10 3.03
N GLN A 64 -2.51 -4.10 1.78
CA GLN A 64 -3.24 -3.51 0.66
C GLN A 64 -4.70 -4.02 0.62
N GLY A 65 -5.65 -3.09 0.61
CA GLY A 65 -7.09 -3.39 0.49
C GLY A 65 -7.87 -3.44 1.81
N TYR A 66 -7.17 -3.56 2.94
CA TYR A 66 -7.78 -3.50 4.27
C TYR A 66 -8.34 -2.10 4.58
N PRO A 67 -9.28 -1.99 5.54
CA PRO A 67 -9.78 -0.70 6.02
C PRO A 67 -8.63 0.25 6.37
N ASN A 68 -8.74 1.51 5.94
CA ASN A 68 -7.75 2.57 6.14
C ASN A 68 -6.36 2.32 5.50
N ALA A 69 -6.20 1.25 4.71
CA ALA A 69 -4.97 1.03 3.97
C ALA A 69 -4.83 2.04 2.82
N PRO A 70 -3.72 2.78 2.73
CA PRO A 70 -3.42 3.56 1.54
C PRO A 70 -3.25 2.64 0.31
N ARG A 71 -3.30 3.22 -0.88
CA ARG A 71 -2.83 2.51 -2.07
C ARG A 71 -1.31 2.41 -1.99
N TYR A 72 -0.78 1.20 -2.04
CA TYR A 72 0.65 0.92 -2.05
C TYR A 72 1.17 0.69 -3.47
N PHE A 73 0.33 0.12 -4.34
CA PHE A 73 0.70 -0.29 -5.69
C PHE A 73 0.15 0.65 -6.77
N THR A 74 0.91 0.77 -7.86
CA THR A 74 0.42 1.27 -9.14
C THR A 74 -0.68 0.35 -9.69
N PRO A 75 -1.56 0.84 -10.58
CA PRO A 75 -2.59 0.01 -11.22
C PRO A 75 -2.05 -1.30 -11.82
N GLU A 76 -0.89 -1.26 -12.48
CA GLU A 76 -0.26 -2.41 -13.14
C GLU A 76 0.24 -3.45 -12.13
N ASN A 77 0.92 -3.00 -11.06
CA ASN A 77 1.37 -3.90 -10.01
C ASN A 77 0.19 -4.48 -9.22
N LEU A 78 -0.83 -3.67 -8.96
CA LEU A 78 -2.02 -4.10 -8.25
C LEU A 78 -2.74 -5.24 -9.00
N GLU A 79 -2.88 -5.08 -10.32
CA GLU A 79 -3.39 -6.11 -11.22
C GLU A 79 -2.52 -7.38 -11.19
N TRP A 80 -1.19 -7.22 -11.22
CA TRP A 80 -0.23 -8.33 -11.19
C TRP A 80 -0.31 -9.16 -9.91
N TYR A 81 -0.41 -8.51 -8.74
CA TYR A 81 -0.55 -9.17 -7.44
C TYR A 81 -1.92 -9.83 -7.28
N TYR A 82 -2.99 -9.18 -7.76
CA TYR A 82 -4.34 -9.75 -7.76
C TYR A 82 -4.40 -11.04 -8.57
N LYS A 83 -3.89 -11.04 -9.80
CA LYS A 83 -3.84 -12.22 -10.69
C LYS A 83 -3.05 -13.39 -10.11
N ARG A 84 -2.19 -13.14 -9.12
CA ARG A 84 -1.38 -14.16 -8.42
C ARG A 84 -1.95 -14.58 -7.08
N HIS A 85 -3.17 -14.14 -6.75
CA HIS A 85 -3.83 -14.43 -5.47
C HIS A 85 -2.98 -14.01 -4.27
N LYS A 86 -2.21 -12.91 -4.41
CA LYS A 86 -1.39 -12.34 -3.33
C LYS A 86 -2.13 -11.31 -2.49
N LEU A 87 -3.30 -10.88 -2.96
CA LEU A 87 -4.21 -9.99 -2.23
C LEU A 87 -5.38 -10.81 -1.71
N ASP A 88 -5.96 -10.35 -0.61
CA ASP A 88 -7.22 -10.91 -0.13
C ASP A 88 -8.32 -10.61 -1.16
N LYS A 89 -8.96 -11.68 -1.65
CA LYS A 89 -10.02 -11.60 -2.66
C LYS A 89 -11.24 -10.81 -2.18
N LEU A 90 -11.50 -10.76 -0.87
CA LEU A 90 -12.62 -10.03 -0.28
C LEU A 90 -12.33 -8.54 -0.14
N LEU A 91 -11.06 -8.16 -0.17
CA LEU A 91 -10.58 -6.80 0.07
C LEU A 91 -9.90 -6.24 -1.18
N ASP A 92 -10.50 -6.47 -2.36
CA ASP A 92 -9.95 -5.97 -3.61
C ASP A 92 -9.95 -4.43 -3.62
N PRO A 93 -8.78 -3.78 -3.58
CA PRO A 93 -8.68 -2.32 -3.55
C PRO A 93 -9.06 -1.65 -4.88
N ARG A 94 -9.21 -2.42 -5.97
CA ARG A 94 -9.64 -1.92 -7.29
C ARG A 94 -11.14 -1.62 -7.31
N ILE A 95 -11.92 -2.30 -6.45
CA ILE A 95 -13.35 -2.07 -6.31
C ILE A 95 -13.55 -0.79 -5.47
N PRO A 96 -14.45 0.14 -5.88
CA PRO A 96 -14.81 1.29 -5.07
C PRO A 96 -15.22 0.89 -3.66
N ALA A 97 -14.82 1.67 -2.65
CA ALA A 97 -15.00 1.32 -1.24
C ALA A 97 -16.45 0.94 -0.89
N ILE A 98 -17.43 1.64 -1.48
CA ILE A 98 -18.87 1.41 -1.27
C ILE A 98 -19.37 0.03 -1.70
N TYR A 99 -18.62 -0.66 -2.57
CA TYR A 99 -18.96 -1.98 -3.10
C TYR A 99 -18.05 -3.09 -2.55
N ARG A 100 -17.18 -2.79 -1.58
CA ARG A 100 -16.34 -3.81 -0.93
C ARG A 100 -17.16 -4.69 0.00
N TYR A 101 -16.71 -5.93 0.18
CA TYR A 101 -17.40 -6.95 0.97
C TYR A 101 -17.74 -6.50 2.40
N ASN A 102 -16.86 -5.73 3.03
CA ASN A 102 -17.01 -5.26 4.41
C ASN A 102 -17.71 -3.90 4.54
N PHE A 103 -18.20 -3.32 3.45
CA PHE A 103 -18.86 -2.02 3.50
C PHE A 103 -20.29 -2.14 4.03
N PRO A 104 -20.71 -1.36 5.05
CA PRO A 104 -22.04 -1.49 5.64
C PRO A 104 -23.16 -1.23 4.62
N GLU A 105 -24.10 -2.17 4.50
CA GLU A 105 -25.18 -2.09 3.50
C GLU A 105 -26.10 -0.89 3.74
N GLU A 106 -26.42 -0.59 5.00
CA GLU A 106 -27.23 0.57 5.35
C GLU A 106 -26.56 1.89 4.92
N LEU A 107 -25.23 1.97 5.08
CA LEU A 107 -24.48 3.16 4.69
C LEU A 107 -24.43 3.28 3.16
N ARG A 108 -24.25 2.16 2.45
CA ARG A 108 -24.29 2.11 0.99
C ARG A 108 -25.64 2.62 0.47
N ALA A 109 -26.74 2.14 1.05
CA ALA A 109 -28.09 2.56 0.67
C ALA A 109 -28.29 4.07 0.88
N LYS A 110 -27.83 4.63 2.00
CA LYS A 110 -27.89 6.08 2.29
C LYS A 110 -27.08 6.90 1.28
N ILE A 111 -25.84 6.47 0.97
CA ILE A 111 -24.98 7.16 0.00
C ILE A 111 -25.62 7.17 -1.39
N LEU A 112 -26.13 6.03 -1.85
CA LEU A 112 -26.78 5.92 -3.16
C LEU A 112 -28.08 6.74 -3.24
N ALA A 113 -28.88 6.76 -2.18
CA ALA A 113 -30.09 7.58 -2.11
C ALA A 113 -29.75 9.08 -2.21
N TYR A 114 -28.75 9.53 -1.46
CA TYR A 114 -28.25 10.90 -1.51
C TYR A 114 -27.73 11.27 -2.91
N ALA A 115 -26.92 10.40 -3.53
CA ALA A 115 -26.41 10.62 -4.87
C ALA A 115 -27.55 10.77 -5.91
N LYS A 116 -28.60 9.96 -5.78
CA LYS A 116 -29.80 10.02 -6.63
C LYS A 116 -30.59 11.32 -6.41
N GLU A 117 -30.79 11.73 -5.15
CA GLU A 117 -31.51 12.96 -4.81
C GLU A 117 -30.82 14.21 -5.37
N HIS A 118 -29.49 14.21 -5.37
CA HIS A 118 -28.66 15.35 -5.80
C HIS A 118 -28.11 15.23 -7.23
N ASN A 119 -28.55 14.25 -8.02
CA ASN A 119 -28.05 13.98 -9.39
C ASN A 119 -26.51 13.89 -9.49
N ILE A 120 -25.86 13.35 -8.45
CA ILE A 120 -24.41 13.11 -8.45
C ILE A 120 -24.13 11.87 -9.32
N LYS A 121 -23.29 12.02 -10.33
CA LYS A 121 -22.84 10.92 -11.20
C LYS A 121 -21.56 10.31 -10.66
N GLU A 122 -21.39 8.99 -10.88
CA GLU A 122 -20.13 8.25 -10.64
C GLU A 122 -18.97 8.78 -11.50
#